data_AF-A0A0A9YIM0-F1
#
_entry.id   AF-A0A0A9YIM0-F1
#
_cell.length_a   1.000
_cell.length_b   1.000
_cell.length_c   1.000
_cell.angle_alpha   90.00
_cell.angle_beta   90.00
_cell.angle_gamma   90.00
#
_symmetry.space_group_name_H-M   'P 1'
#
loop_
_entity.id
_entity.type
_entity.pdbx_description
1 polymer ?
#
loop_
_entity_poly.entity_id
_entity_poly.type
_entity_poly.pdbx_seq_one_letter_code
_entity_poly.pdbx_strand_id
1 'polypeptide(L)'
;MPEDPRATLLDRGRKISSSFPSRERNFAVRRREARSNSPHRSVLLLDAYRLYHLKTCNSCKCPRESHDVFHEEWVNVRERLGIGQDQDKWGSRDRVISQGLAWAPPGLPPYKVDQYFKCLPQDKVPKLGTSGEKYREKQLMIQLPKQDLALAYCRHVDPAHHTSYEDFITARNEIALDIAYAKECTTKTDCPECGRSVNPGEVGVLAPKFGDKILWHPSCFICSHCKQLLVDLTYCVHDDYLYCERHYAEQLKPRCSACDELIFSGEYTKAM
;
A
#
# COMPACT_ATOMS: atom_id res chain seq x y z
N MET A 1 57.95 8.75 3.29
CA MET A 1 57.46 9.81 2.38
C MET A 1 58.46 9.92 1.25
N PRO A 2 58.08 10.07 -0.03
CA PRO A 2 56.77 9.93 -0.68
C PRO A 2 56.86 8.84 -1.79
N GLU A 3 55.82 8.42 -2.51
CA GLU A 3 55.28 9.03 -3.75
C GLU A 3 53.91 8.39 -4.04
N ASP A 4 52.92 9.23 -4.34
CA ASP A 4 51.60 8.91 -4.92
C ASP A 4 51.64 9.34 -6.39
N PRO A 5 51.06 8.58 -7.34
CA PRO A 5 50.23 9.30 -8.30
C PRO A 5 49.00 8.52 -8.82
N ARG A 6 47.83 9.08 -8.56
CA ARG A 6 46.70 9.35 -9.49
C ARG A 6 46.51 8.46 -10.75
N ALA A 7 45.29 7.90 -10.80
CA ALA A 7 44.33 7.83 -11.93
C ALA A 7 44.54 6.81 -13.07
N THR A 8 43.52 5.97 -13.28
CA THR A 8 42.95 5.69 -14.63
C THR A 8 41.56 5.04 -14.51
N LEU A 9 40.61 5.61 -15.24
CA LEU A 9 39.26 5.12 -15.51
C LEU A 9 39.30 3.99 -16.56
N LEU A 10 38.31 3.08 -16.49
CA LEU A 10 37.46 2.56 -17.58
C LEU A 10 37.24 1.04 -17.53
N ASP A 11 35.95 0.71 -17.42
CA ASP A 11 35.23 -0.24 -18.27
C ASP A 11 35.45 -1.75 -18.06
N ARG A 12 34.54 -2.38 -17.30
CA ARG A 12 34.09 -3.75 -17.57
C ARG A 12 32.58 -3.89 -17.34
N GLY A 13 31.85 -3.73 -18.43
CA GLY A 13 30.46 -4.11 -18.54
C GLY A 13 30.20 -5.62 -18.36
N ARG A 14 29.14 -5.90 -17.60
CA ARG A 14 27.95 -6.70 -17.96
C ARG A 14 28.18 -8.09 -18.58
N LYS A 15 27.65 -9.11 -17.90
CA LYS A 15 26.87 -10.22 -18.48
C LYS A 15 26.20 -11.01 -17.34
N ILE A 16 24.90 -10.82 -17.12
CA ILE A 16 24.03 -11.86 -16.58
C ILE A 16 22.84 -11.96 -17.52
N SER A 17 22.67 -13.17 -18.03
CA SER A 17 21.75 -13.60 -19.07
C SER A 17 20.29 -13.50 -18.63
N SER A 18 19.51 -12.75 -19.40
CA SER A 18 18.06 -12.80 -19.43
C SER A 18 17.60 -13.99 -20.28
N SER A 19 16.77 -14.88 -19.71
CA SER A 19 16.09 -15.91 -20.48
C SER A 19 14.70 -16.19 -19.91
N PHE A 20 13.69 -15.47 -20.40
CA PHE A 20 12.31 -15.97 -20.54
C PHE A 20 11.68 -15.33 -21.81
N PRO A 21 10.82 -16.07 -22.54
CA PRO A 21 10.70 -15.95 -23.99
C PRO A 21 9.75 -14.83 -24.47
N SER A 22 10.02 -14.39 -25.71
CA SER A 22 9.38 -13.30 -26.43
C SER A 22 8.24 -13.74 -27.33
N ARG A 23 7.04 -13.20 -27.12
CA ARG A 23 5.92 -13.01 -28.09
C ARG A 23 4.84 -12.27 -27.29
N GLU A 24 4.37 -11.06 -27.60
CA GLU A 24 3.99 -10.49 -28.88
C GLU A 24 4.17 -8.96 -28.83
N ARG A 25 5.02 -8.44 -29.71
CA ARG A 25 5.03 -7.02 -30.10
C ARG A 25 4.22 -6.93 -31.38
N ASN A 26 3.13 -6.17 -31.34
CA ASN A 26 2.59 -5.31 -32.41
C ASN A 26 1.10 -5.09 -32.12
N PHE A 27 0.70 -3.87 -31.80
CA PHE A 27 -0.48 -3.19 -32.36
C PHE A 27 -0.60 -1.79 -31.76
N ALA A 28 0.29 -0.91 -32.21
CA ALA A 28 0.03 0.53 -32.19
C ALA A 28 0.19 1.01 -33.63
N VAL A 29 -0.92 1.16 -34.36
CA VAL A 29 -1.19 2.21 -35.37
C VAL A 29 -2.65 2.01 -35.83
N ARG A 30 -3.54 2.92 -35.42
CA ARG A 30 -4.49 3.64 -36.29
C ARG A 30 -5.39 4.54 -35.42
N ARG A 31 -4.92 5.78 -35.18
CA ARG A 31 -5.83 6.92 -35.04
C ARG A 31 -6.32 7.27 -36.45
N ARG A 32 -7.64 7.27 -36.66
CA ARG A 32 -8.41 8.39 -37.24
C ARG A 32 -9.90 8.01 -37.36
N GLU A 33 -10.70 8.95 -36.84
CA GLU A 33 -12.06 9.32 -37.28
C GLU A 33 -13.22 8.35 -37.08
N ALA A 34 -13.99 8.61 -36.01
CA ALA A 34 -15.44 8.79 -36.13
C ALA A 34 -15.94 9.62 -34.93
N ARG A 35 -16.21 10.90 -35.19
CA ARG A 35 -17.09 11.72 -34.35
C ARG A 35 -18.52 11.23 -34.60
N SER A 36 -19.19 10.76 -33.54
CA SER A 36 -20.64 10.84 -33.46
C SER A 36 -21.06 10.98 -32.00
N ASN A 37 -21.63 12.15 -31.72
CA ASN A 37 -22.21 12.60 -30.46
C ASN A 37 -23.28 11.63 -29.93
N SER A 38 -23.16 11.16 -28.69
CA SER A 38 -24.34 10.89 -27.84
C SER A 38 -23.91 10.92 -26.36
N PRO A 39 -24.56 11.70 -25.47
CA PRO A 39 -24.15 11.83 -24.07
C PRO A 39 -24.68 10.70 -23.17
N HIS A 40 -25.25 9.62 -23.73
CA HIS A 40 -25.98 8.61 -22.96
C HIS A 40 -25.24 7.28 -22.73
N ARG A 41 -24.03 7.09 -23.30
CA ARG A 41 -23.27 5.83 -23.15
C ARG A 41 -22.31 5.79 -21.96
N SER A 42 -21.91 6.92 -21.40
CA SER A 42 -20.95 6.98 -20.28
C SER A 42 -21.57 6.63 -18.92
N VAL A 43 -22.89 6.83 -18.76
CA VAL A 43 -23.59 6.52 -17.51
C VAL A 43 -23.85 5.01 -17.38
N LEU A 44 -24.18 4.33 -18.48
CA LEU A 44 -24.47 2.89 -18.48
C LEU A 44 -23.23 2.01 -18.22
N LEU A 45 -22.03 2.47 -18.58
CA LEU A 45 -20.77 1.74 -18.30
C LEU A 45 -20.33 1.87 -16.84
N LEU A 46 -20.59 3.01 -16.20
CA LEU A 46 -20.33 3.21 -14.76
C LEU A 46 -21.35 2.47 -13.89
N ASP A 47 -22.60 2.39 -14.33
CA ASP A 47 -23.64 1.62 -13.64
C ASP A 47 -23.43 0.10 -13.77
N ALA A 48 -22.96 -0.38 -14.94
CA ALA A 48 -22.58 -1.77 -15.12
C ALA A 48 -21.34 -2.14 -14.26
N TYR A 49 -20.35 -1.26 -14.16
CA TYR A 49 -19.16 -1.48 -13.32
C TYR A 49 -19.50 -1.47 -11.81
N ARG A 50 -20.46 -0.65 -11.38
CA ARG A 50 -21.00 -0.67 -10.00
C ARG A 50 -21.84 -1.90 -9.69
N LEU A 51 -22.62 -2.40 -10.65
CA LEU A 51 -23.43 -3.61 -10.48
C LEU A 51 -22.59 -4.91 -10.49
N TYR A 52 -21.43 -4.92 -11.15
CA TYR A 52 -20.59 -6.11 -11.24
C TYR A 52 -19.68 -6.37 -10.02
N HIS A 53 -19.42 -5.36 -9.18
CA HIS A 53 -18.37 -5.44 -8.16
C HIS A 53 -18.79 -5.26 -6.70
N LEU A 54 -20.09 -5.15 -6.39
CA LEU A 54 -20.56 -5.10 -5.01
C LEU A 54 -21.52 -6.26 -4.75
N LYS A 55 -20.98 -7.38 -4.22
CA LYS A 55 -21.83 -8.36 -3.54
C LYS A 55 -22.36 -7.70 -2.27
N THR A 56 -23.51 -7.04 -2.42
CA THR A 56 -24.21 -6.43 -1.31
C THR A 56 -24.83 -7.52 -0.45
N CYS A 57 -24.68 -7.44 0.87
CA CYS A 57 -25.32 -8.39 1.79
C CYS A 57 -26.85 -8.42 1.53
N ASN A 58 -27.43 -9.61 1.46
CA ASN A 58 -28.83 -9.77 1.08
C ASN A 58 -29.82 -9.16 2.07
N SER A 59 -29.41 -8.97 3.32
CA SER A 59 -30.23 -8.39 4.38
C SER A 59 -30.17 -6.85 4.43
N CYS A 60 -28.98 -6.24 4.27
CA CYS A 60 -28.78 -4.77 4.41
C CYS A 60 -28.59 -4.03 3.07
N LYS A 61 -28.30 -4.75 1.97
CA LYS A 61 -27.87 -4.21 0.66
C LYS A 61 -26.62 -3.33 0.68
N CYS A 62 -25.78 -3.48 1.70
CA CYS A 62 -24.53 -2.77 1.89
C CYS A 62 -23.32 -3.60 1.38
N PRO A 63 -22.23 -2.95 0.94
CA PRO A 63 -21.01 -3.60 0.45
C PRO A 63 -20.50 -4.70 1.37
N ARG A 64 -19.81 -5.72 0.84
CA ARG A 64 -19.11 -6.74 1.66
C ARG A 64 -18.19 -6.08 2.70
N GLU A 65 -17.50 -5.01 2.31
CA GLU A 65 -16.64 -4.23 3.22
C GLU A 65 -17.41 -3.52 4.37
N SER A 66 -18.74 -3.61 4.40
CA SER A 66 -19.61 -3.05 5.45
C SER A 66 -20.05 -4.10 6.48
N HIS A 67 -19.79 -5.38 6.25
CA HIS A 67 -20.22 -6.48 7.11
C HIS A 67 -19.16 -7.49 7.46
N ASP A 68 -18.24 -7.76 6.54
CA ASP A 68 -17.24 -8.77 6.78
C ASP A 68 -16.16 -8.21 7.69
N VAL A 69 -16.28 -8.61 8.96
CA VAL A 69 -15.17 -8.92 9.87
C VAL A 69 -14.76 -7.80 10.83
N PHE A 70 -15.62 -7.53 11.82
CA PHE A 70 -15.17 -7.05 13.12
C PHE A 70 -14.30 -8.13 13.77
N HIS A 71 -13.05 -7.82 14.04
CA HIS A 71 -12.22 -8.57 14.99
C HIS A 71 -11.74 -7.59 16.05
N GLU A 72 -11.88 -7.91 17.33
CA GLU A 72 -11.57 -7.00 18.45
C GLU A 72 -10.06 -6.91 18.75
N GLU A 73 -9.21 -7.67 18.05
CA GLU A 73 -7.76 -7.73 18.30
C GLU A 73 -6.97 -6.89 17.28
N TRP A 74 -7.07 -5.57 17.42
CA TRP A 74 -6.31 -4.61 16.61
C TRP A 74 -5.18 -3.98 17.42
N VAL A 75 -3.98 -4.52 17.25
CA VAL A 75 -2.77 -3.85 17.72
C VAL A 75 -1.71 -3.93 16.65
N ASN A 76 -1.30 -2.75 16.18
CA ASN A 76 -0.10 -2.40 15.41
C ASN A 76 0.25 -3.28 14.18
N VAL A 77 0.31 -2.66 12.98
CA VAL A 77 0.80 -3.32 11.76
C VAL A 77 2.20 -3.92 11.91
N ARG A 78 3.07 -3.33 12.74
CA ARG A 78 4.40 -3.88 13.05
C ARG A 78 4.34 -5.28 13.70
N GLU A 79 3.35 -5.51 14.56
CA GLU A 79 3.14 -6.81 15.21
C GLU A 79 2.59 -7.82 14.20
N ARG A 80 1.72 -7.38 13.29
CA ARG A 80 1.19 -8.24 12.21
C ARG A 80 2.22 -8.64 11.17
N LEU A 81 3.19 -7.77 10.89
CA LEU A 81 4.25 -8.03 9.92
C LEU A 81 5.45 -8.78 10.51
N GLY A 82 5.47 -9.05 11.83
CA GLY A 82 6.57 -9.76 12.48
C GLY A 82 7.89 -8.99 12.56
N ILE A 83 7.88 -7.66 12.34
CA ILE A 83 9.08 -6.81 12.25
C ILE A 83 9.53 -6.32 13.65
N GLY A 84 9.53 -7.19 14.66
CA GLY A 84 9.70 -6.77 16.06
C GLY A 84 10.77 -7.51 16.86
N GLN A 85 12.02 -7.02 16.83
CA GLN A 85 12.95 -7.18 17.98
C GLN A 85 12.67 -6.12 19.06
N ASP A 86 12.95 -6.52 20.29
CA ASP A 86 12.61 -5.95 21.60
C ASP A 86 13.00 -4.47 21.87
N GLN A 87 12.13 -3.71 22.56
CA GLN A 87 12.42 -2.99 23.84
C GLN A 87 11.46 -1.85 24.28
N ASP A 88 10.43 -1.42 23.53
CA ASP A 88 9.55 -0.31 23.98
C ASP A 88 8.03 -0.61 23.93
N LYS A 89 7.64 -1.86 24.19
CA LYS A 89 6.32 -2.38 23.78
C LYS A 89 5.11 -1.97 24.64
N TRP A 90 5.29 -1.46 25.87
CA TRP A 90 4.15 -1.11 26.73
C TRP A 90 3.84 0.40 26.81
N GLY A 91 4.85 1.27 26.81
CA GLY A 91 4.65 2.72 27.02
C GLY A 91 4.06 3.49 25.84
N SER A 92 4.30 3.04 24.60
CA SER A 92 3.85 3.77 23.40
C SER A 92 2.34 3.62 23.16
N ARG A 93 1.79 2.43 23.39
CA ARG A 93 0.37 2.13 23.18
C ARG A 93 -0.52 2.80 24.24
N ASP A 94 -0.15 2.71 25.52
CA ASP A 94 -0.87 3.37 26.61
C ASP A 94 -0.83 4.91 26.47
N ARG A 95 0.27 5.46 25.94
CA ARG A 95 0.38 6.88 25.65
C ARG A 95 -0.51 7.33 24.49
N VAL A 96 -0.66 6.51 23.45
CA VAL A 96 -1.53 6.81 22.30
C VAL A 96 -3.01 6.76 22.71
N ILE A 97 -3.39 5.73 23.47
CA ILE A 97 -4.74 5.58 24.01
C ILE A 97 -5.07 6.71 25.01
N SER A 98 -4.14 7.07 25.89
CA SER A 98 -4.35 8.18 26.84
C SER A 98 -4.44 9.56 26.15
N GLN A 99 -3.93 9.69 24.93
CA GLN A 99 -4.11 10.87 24.07
C GLN A 99 -5.40 10.82 23.23
N GLY A 100 -6.25 9.80 23.43
CA GLY A 100 -7.52 9.66 22.71
C GLY A 100 -7.37 9.22 21.26
N LEU A 101 -6.24 8.64 20.88
CA LEU A 101 -5.96 8.16 19.53
C LEU A 101 -5.97 6.63 19.48
N ALA A 102 -6.50 6.05 18.41
CA ALA A 102 -6.41 4.62 18.12
C ALA A 102 -5.04 4.22 17.53
N TRP A 103 -4.31 5.19 16.97
CA TRP A 103 -2.96 5.02 16.44
C TRP A 103 -2.26 6.36 16.29
N ALA A 104 -0.93 6.37 16.44
CA ALA A 104 -0.08 7.51 16.13
C ALA A 104 1.22 7.04 15.46
N PRO A 105 1.82 7.86 14.56
CA PRO A 105 3.12 7.54 13.99
C PRO A 105 4.20 7.45 15.08
N PRO A 106 5.01 6.38 15.10
CA PRO A 106 6.06 6.20 16.11
C PRO A 106 7.21 7.19 15.90
N GLY A 107 7.93 7.51 16.98
CA GLY A 107 9.16 8.32 16.93
C GLY A 107 8.95 9.84 16.90
N LEU A 108 7.69 10.32 16.86
CA LEU A 108 7.39 11.75 16.96
C LEU A 108 7.06 12.20 18.39
N PRO A 109 7.49 13.41 18.80
CA PRO A 109 6.98 14.02 20.03
C PRO A 109 5.50 14.44 19.86
N PRO A 110 4.72 14.55 20.95
CA PRO A 110 3.27 14.77 20.86
C PRO A 110 2.84 15.96 19.98
N TYR A 111 3.52 17.11 20.10
CA TYR A 111 3.19 18.29 19.29
C TYR A 111 3.42 18.09 17.78
N LYS A 112 4.36 17.21 17.38
CA LYS A 112 4.56 16.83 15.98
C LYS A 112 3.55 15.78 15.53
N VAL A 113 3.07 14.91 16.43
CA VAL A 113 1.95 14.02 16.15
C VAL A 113 0.69 14.84 15.83
N ASP A 114 0.42 15.89 16.60
CA ASP A 114 -0.68 16.82 16.31
C ASP A 114 -0.49 17.52 14.96
N GLN A 115 0.74 17.97 14.65
CA GLN A 115 1.07 18.57 13.35
C GLN A 115 0.84 17.59 12.20
N TYR A 116 1.26 16.33 12.35
CA TYR A 116 1.02 15.26 11.37
C TYR A 116 -0.47 15.10 11.08
N PHE A 117 -1.31 14.99 12.12
CA PHE A 117 -2.75 14.81 11.92
C PHE A 117 -3.46 16.04 11.38
N LYS A 118 -2.95 17.26 11.60
CA LYS A 118 -3.45 18.48 10.95
C LYS A 118 -3.25 18.48 9.44
N CYS A 119 -2.30 17.70 8.92
CA CYS A 119 -2.09 17.55 7.48
C CYS A 119 -3.11 16.58 6.84
N LEU A 120 -3.91 15.85 7.62
CA LEU A 120 -4.87 14.87 7.12
C LEU A 120 -6.32 15.40 7.18
N PRO A 121 -7.22 14.89 6.31
CA PRO A 121 -8.65 15.14 6.46
C PRO A 121 -9.16 14.73 7.84
N GLN A 122 -9.99 15.57 8.47
CA GLN A 122 -10.42 15.36 9.86
C GLN A 122 -11.19 14.04 10.05
N ASP A 123 -11.93 13.62 9.04
CA ASP A 123 -12.69 12.35 9.00
C ASP A 123 -11.80 11.11 8.84
N LYS A 124 -10.49 11.28 8.60
CA LYS A 124 -9.49 10.20 8.48
C LYS A 124 -8.52 10.13 9.66
N VAL A 125 -8.62 11.05 10.62
CA VAL A 125 -7.76 11.06 11.81
C VAL A 125 -8.25 10.01 12.82
N PRO A 126 -7.44 9.03 13.23
CA PRO A 126 -7.88 7.88 14.03
C PRO A 126 -8.05 8.25 15.52
N LYS A 127 -9.02 9.11 15.84
CA LYS A 127 -9.41 9.43 17.21
C LYS A 127 -10.42 8.42 17.74
N LEU A 128 -10.25 7.96 18.97
CA LEU A 128 -11.14 7.00 19.62
C LEU A 128 -12.60 7.48 19.58
N GLY A 129 -13.52 6.60 19.20
CA GLY A 129 -14.95 6.84 19.09
C GLY A 129 -15.39 7.66 17.87
N THR A 130 -14.47 8.06 16.98
CA THR A 130 -14.79 8.93 15.83
C THR A 130 -14.92 8.17 14.51
N SER A 131 -15.43 8.83 13.47
CA SER A 131 -15.45 8.27 12.11
C SER A 131 -14.07 7.92 11.58
N GLY A 132 -13.02 8.63 12.04
CA GLY A 132 -11.65 8.38 11.63
C GLY A 132 -11.04 7.10 12.21
N GLU A 133 -11.46 6.68 13.41
CA GLU A 133 -11.09 5.35 13.94
C GLU A 133 -11.71 4.25 13.07
N LYS A 134 -13.01 4.33 12.79
CA LYS A 134 -13.71 3.40 11.90
C LYS A 134 -13.12 3.38 10.49
N TYR A 135 -12.72 4.56 9.98
CA TYR A 135 -12.01 4.67 8.71
C TYR A 135 -10.68 3.89 8.74
N ARG A 136 -9.88 4.07 9.80
CA ARG A 136 -8.61 3.35 9.96
C ARG A 136 -8.81 1.84 10.02
N GLU A 137 -9.74 1.35 10.84
CA GLU A 137 -10.07 -0.08 10.92
C GLU A 137 -10.44 -0.64 9.55
N LYS A 138 -11.35 0.05 8.84
CA LYS A 138 -11.72 -0.31 7.47
C LYS A 138 -10.53 -0.32 6.52
N GLN A 139 -9.66 0.69 6.59
CA GLN A 139 -8.47 0.74 5.73
C GLN A 139 -7.49 -0.38 6.02
N LEU A 140 -7.29 -0.76 7.28
CA LEU A 140 -6.43 -1.90 7.58
C LEU A 140 -6.96 -3.20 7.00
N MET A 141 -8.28 -3.42 7.05
CA MET A 141 -8.89 -4.63 6.47
C MET A 141 -8.76 -4.67 4.95
N ILE A 142 -8.93 -3.52 4.29
CA ILE A 142 -8.87 -3.43 2.83
C ILE A 142 -7.42 -3.45 2.35
N GLN A 143 -6.53 -2.71 3.00
CA GLN A 143 -5.15 -2.54 2.53
C GLN A 143 -4.22 -3.67 2.95
N LEU A 144 -4.49 -4.33 4.09
CA LEU A 144 -3.70 -5.43 4.66
C LEU A 144 -4.60 -6.64 5.00
N PRO A 145 -5.20 -7.31 4.00
CA PRO A 145 -6.09 -8.44 4.25
C PRO A 145 -5.35 -9.61 4.91
N LYS A 146 -5.94 -10.23 5.94
CA LYS A 146 -5.25 -11.31 6.70
C LYS A 146 -4.89 -12.51 5.81
N GLN A 147 -5.75 -12.83 4.84
CA GLN A 147 -5.53 -13.89 3.86
C GLN A 147 -4.41 -13.60 2.85
N ASP A 148 -3.87 -12.38 2.83
CA ASP A 148 -2.65 -12.07 2.09
C ASP A 148 -1.41 -12.16 2.99
N LEU A 149 -1.59 -12.19 4.32
CA LEU A 149 -0.50 -12.20 5.30
C LEU A 149 -0.08 -13.61 5.74
N ALA A 150 -1.00 -14.58 5.76
CA ALA A 150 -0.68 -15.96 6.14
C ALA A 150 -1.72 -16.98 5.62
N LEU A 151 -1.24 -18.17 5.23
CA LEU A 151 -2.09 -19.28 4.77
C LEU A 151 -3.18 -19.67 5.77
N ALA A 152 -2.93 -19.49 7.08
CA ALA A 152 -3.90 -19.80 8.12
C ALA A 152 -5.23 -19.02 7.99
N TYR A 153 -5.24 -17.91 7.26
CA TYR A 153 -6.42 -17.11 6.99
C TYR A 153 -7.05 -17.37 5.61
N CYS A 154 -6.41 -18.19 4.78
CA CYS A 154 -6.93 -18.62 3.48
C CYS A 154 -7.88 -19.81 3.65
N ARG A 155 -9.00 -19.80 2.94
CA ARG A 155 -9.96 -20.91 2.93
C ARG A 155 -9.94 -21.69 1.62
N HIS A 156 -9.43 -21.10 0.54
CA HIS A 156 -9.60 -21.62 -0.82
C HIS A 156 -8.29 -21.77 -1.60
N VAL A 157 -7.14 -21.46 -1.01
CA VAL A 157 -5.84 -21.74 -1.61
C VAL A 157 -5.55 -23.25 -1.51
N ASP A 158 -5.49 -23.91 -2.66
CA ASP A 158 -5.23 -25.35 -2.77
C ASP A 158 -3.86 -25.71 -2.14
N PRO A 159 -3.77 -26.79 -1.34
CA PRO A 159 -2.51 -27.31 -0.82
C PRO A 159 -1.38 -27.46 -1.84
N ALA A 160 -1.70 -27.82 -3.08
CA ALA A 160 -0.73 -27.92 -4.18
C ALA A 160 -0.07 -26.57 -4.52
N HIS A 161 -0.66 -25.44 -4.12
CA HIS A 161 -0.17 -24.09 -4.38
C HIS A 161 0.36 -23.37 -3.13
N HIS A 162 0.40 -24.04 -1.97
CA HIS A 162 0.91 -23.45 -0.73
C HIS A 162 2.35 -22.95 -0.85
N THR A 163 3.23 -23.69 -1.53
CA THR A 163 4.61 -23.23 -1.79
C THR A 163 4.63 -21.94 -2.60
N SER A 164 3.84 -21.83 -3.68
CA SER A 164 3.79 -20.60 -4.48
C SER A 164 3.22 -19.41 -3.70
N TYR A 165 2.32 -19.65 -2.73
CA TYR A 165 1.81 -18.63 -1.83
C TYR A 165 2.91 -18.14 -0.88
N GLU A 166 3.63 -19.06 -0.24
CA GLU A 166 4.71 -18.72 0.70
C GLU A 166 5.87 -18.01 0.01
N ASP A 167 6.24 -18.46 -1.20
CA ASP A 167 7.25 -17.79 -2.03
C ASP A 167 6.81 -16.35 -2.36
N PHE A 168 5.53 -16.16 -2.66
CA PHE A 168 4.96 -14.84 -2.93
C PHE A 168 5.01 -13.91 -1.71
N ILE A 169 4.63 -14.40 -0.53
CA ILE A 169 4.72 -13.64 0.72
C ILE A 169 6.17 -13.29 1.05
N THR A 170 7.07 -14.27 0.94
CA THR A 170 8.49 -14.09 1.22
C THR A 170 9.07 -13.01 0.32
N ALA A 171 8.85 -13.13 -1.00
CA ALA A 171 9.29 -12.14 -1.96
C ALA A 171 8.69 -10.75 -1.68
N ARG A 172 7.39 -10.67 -1.37
CA ARG A 172 6.75 -9.40 -1.00
C ARG A 172 7.44 -8.79 0.22
N ASN A 173 7.60 -9.55 1.30
CA ASN A 173 8.10 -9.05 2.58
C ASN A 173 9.57 -8.59 2.49
N GLU A 174 10.40 -9.29 1.72
CA GLU A 174 11.82 -8.96 1.57
C GLU A 174 12.05 -7.83 0.56
N ILE A 175 11.34 -7.88 -0.58
CA ILE A 175 11.69 -7.07 -1.75
C ILE A 175 10.80 -5.82 -1.85
N ALA A 176 9.50 -5.93 -1.58
CA ALA A 176 8.53 -4.88 -1.90
C ALA A 176 8.00 -4.14 -0.66
N LEU A 177 7.65 -4.86 0.40
CA LEU A 177 6.99 -4.35 1.59
C LEU A 177 7.99 -3.63 2.51
N ASP A 178 7.55 -2.52 3.08
CA ASP A 178 8.28 -1.77 4.10
C ASP A 178 7.32 -0.89 4.92
N ILE A 179 7.85 -0.28 5.98
CA ILE A 179 7.15 0.66 6.84
C ILE A 179 7.81 2.03 6.72
N ALA A 180 7.02 3.04 6.38
CA ALA A 180 7.47 4.41 6.34
C ALA A 180 7.44 5.03 7.75
N TYR A 181 8.22 6.09 7.94
CA TYR A 181 8.41 6.74 9.23
C TYR A 181 8.05 8.22 9.11
N ALA A 182 7.18 8.70 9.99
CA ALA A 182 6.95 10.14 10.10
C ALA A 182 8.12 10.76 10.86
N LYS A 183 8.72 11.82 10.32
CA LYS A 183 9.84 12.54 10.93
C LYS A 183 9.73 14.03 10.64
N GLU A 184 10.39 14.82 11.47
CA GLU A 184 10.60 16.23 11.16
C GLU A 184 11.56 16.38 9.98
N CYS A 185 11.18 17.23 9.04
CA CYS A 185 11.98 17.64 7.91
C CYS A 185 13.08 18.59 8.42
N THR A 186 14.35 18.22 8.22
CA THR A 186 15.50 19.03 8.64
C THR A 186 16.06 19.90 7.51
N THR A 187 15.86 19.47 6.27
CA THR A 187 16.36 20.13 5.06
C THR A 187 15.24 20.17 4.03
N LYS A 188 15.13 21.24 3.25
CA LYS A 188 14.09 21.38 2.23
C LYS A 188 14.20 20.22 1.22
N THR A 189 13.10 19.52 0.98
CA THR A 189 13.01 18.42 -0.01
C THR A 189 11.75 18.57 -0.84
N ASP A 190 11.72 18.06 -2.07
CA ASP A 190 10.52 18.09 -2.90
C ASP A 190 9.71 16.80 -2.74
N CYS A 191 8.40 16.94 -2.51
CA CYS A 191 7.50 15.82 -2.33
C CYS A 191 7.24 15.13 -3.68
N PRO A 192 7.50 13.81 -3.81
CA PRO A 192 7.35 13.11 -5.10
C PRO A 192 5.92 13.10 -5.66
N GLU A 193 4.90 13.10 -4.80
CA GLU A 193 3.49 12.98 -5.24
C GLU A 193 2.91 14.31 -5.75
N CYS A 194 3.20 15.43 -5.08
CA CYS A 194 2.60 16.74 -5.42
C CYS A 194 3.58 17.75 -6.00
N GLY A 195 4.88 17.45 -6.04
CA GLY A 195 5.94 18.32 -6.54
C GLY A 195 6.21 19.58 -5.70
N ARG A 196 5.48 19.78 -4.60
CA ARG A 196 5.70 20.90 -3.67
C ARG A 196 6.79 20.54 -2.66
N SER A 197 7.52 21.55 -2.20
CA SER A 197 8.56 21.34 -1.20
C SER A 197 7.99 21.10 0.20
N VAL A 198 8.52 20.10 0.90
CA VAL A 198 8.43 19.91 2.34
C VAL A 198 9.49 20.80 2.99
N ASN A 199 9.07 21.74 3.82
CA ASN A 199 9.95 22.74 4.41
C ASN A 199 10.58 22.24 5.72
N PRO A 200 11.78 22.75 6.09
CA PRO A 200 12.35 22.49 7.40
C PRO A 200 11.38 22.84 8.53
N GLY A 201 11.24 21.95 9.51
CA GLY A 201 10.29 22.08 10.62
C GLY A 201 8.91 21.45 10.35
N GLU A 202 8.57 21.14 9.11
CA GLU A 202 7.35 20.39 8.78
C GLU A 202 7.53 18.89 9.07
N VAL A 203 6.41 18.17 9.21
CA VAL A 203 6.44 16.71 9.31
C VAL A 203 6.37 16.12 7.91
N GLY A 204 7.34 15.28 7.57
CA GLY A 204 7.35 14.47 6.36
C GLY A 204 7.26 12.98 6.70
N VAL A 205 6.89 12.18 5.70
CA VAL A 205 6.90 10.72 5.76
C VAL A 205 8.08 10.24 4.92
N LEU A 206 8.98 9.47 5.53
CA LEU A 206 10.15 8.87 4.89
C LEU A 206 9.83 7.42 4.52
N ALA A 207 10.04 7.05 3.26
CA ALA A 207 9.93 5.67 2.77
C ALA A 207 11.34 5.12 2.47
N PRO A 208 11.93 4.27 3.33
CA PRO A 208 13.33 3.84 3.19
C PRO A 208 13.67 3.21 1.84
N LYS A 209 12.75 2.46 1.22
CA LYS A 209 12.96 1.87 -0.11
C LYS A 209 13.18 2.88 -1.25
N PHE A 210 12.85 4.16 -1.04
CA PHE A 210 13.13 5.25 -1.97
C PHE A 210 14.35 6.11 -1.58
N GLY A 211 15.01 5.77 -0.47
CA GLY A 211 16.19 6.45 0.05
C GLY A 211 15.92 7.41 1.21
N ASP A 212 17.00 7.72 1.94
CA ASP A 212 16.92 8.35 3.27
C ASP A 212 16.59 9.86 3.28
N LYS A 213 16.47 10.46 2.08
CA LYS A 213 16.31 11.91 1.89
C LYS A 213 14.98 12.29 1.27
N ILE A 214 14.20 11.33 0.78
CA ILE A 214 12.95 11.62 0.09
C ILE A 214 11.81 11.65 1.10
N LEU A 215 11.09 12.77 1.16
CA LEU A 215 9.96 12.94 2.07
C LEU A 215 8.67 13.21 1.29
N TRP A 216 7.62 12.49 1.68
CA TRP A 216 6.26 12.78 1.27
C TRP A 216 5.59 13.67 2.32
N HIS A 217 4.68 14.53 1.90
CA HIS A 217 3.73 15.09 2.87
C HIS A 217 2.86 13.95 3.44
N PRO A 218 2.39 14.04 4.69
CA PRO A 218 1.48 13.04 5.28
C PRO A 218 0.26 12.74 4.41
N SER A 219 -0.34 13.76 3.78
CA SER A 219 -1.50 13.60 2.88
C SER A 219 -1.16 13.07 1.48
N CYS A 220 0.13 13.09 1.11
CA CYS A 220 0.64 12.66 -0.17
C CYS A 220 1.16 11.21 -0.15
N PHE A 221 1.25 10.60 1.03
CA PHE A 221 1.67 9.21 1.17
C PHE A 221 0.48 8.27 0.92
N ILE A 222 0.16 8.08 -0.36
CA ILE A 222 -1.04 7.37 -0.83
C ILE A 222 -0.69 6.20 -1.77
N CYS A 223 -1.58 5.22 -1.84
CA CYS A 223 -1.49 4.15 -2.83
C CYS A 223 -1.74 4.69 -4.24
N SER A 224 -0.89 4.32 -5.19
CA SER A 224 -0.96 4.75 -6.59
C SER A 224 -2.23 4.30 -7.29
N HIS A 225 -2.81 3.16 -6.87
CA HIS A 225 -4.04 2.61 -7.46
C HIS A 225 -5.32 3.21 -6.87
N CYS A 226 -5.56 3.09 -5.56
CA CYS A 226 -6.82 3.55 -4.94
C CYS A 226 -6.80 4.98 -4.41
N LYS A 227 -5.63 5.64 -4.45
CA LYS A 227 -5.42 7.00 -3.94
C LYS A 227 -5.83 7.20 -2.47
N GLN A 228 -5.89 6.12 -1.69
CA GLN A 228 -6.08 6.17 -0.25
C GLN A 228 -4.74 6.30 0.48
N LEU A 229 -4.77 6.94 1.66
CA LEU A 229 -3.62 7.03 2.57
C LEU A 229 -3.15 5.62 2.95
N LEU A 230 -1.84 5.40 2.88
CA LEU A 230 -1.24 4.12 3.25
C LEU A 230 -1.33 3.93 4.76
N VAL A 231 -2.12 2.93 5.15
CA VAL A 231 -2.53 2.75 6.54
C VAL A 231 -1.33 2.35 7.40
N ASP A 232 -1.24 2.97 8.58
CA ASP A 232 -0.13 2.81 9.51
C ASP A 232 1.26 2.90 8.86
N LEU A 233 1.36 3.72 7.79
CA LEU A 233 2.58 3.94 7.01
C LEU A 233 3.15 2.67 6.33
N THR A 234 2.35 1.61 6.18
CA THR A 234 2.79 0.37 5.52
C THR A 234 2.58 0.45 4.01
N TYR A 235 3.57 0.04 3.24
CA TYR A 235 3.57 0.22 1.79
C TYR A 235 4.38 -0.86 1.06
N CYS A 236 4.03 -1.13 -0.18
CA CYS A 236 4.80 -1.94 -1.12
C CYS A 236 5.34 -1.06 -2.26
N VAL A 237 6.54 -1.35 -2.74
CA VAL A 237 7.14 -0.73 -3.92
C VAL A 237 7.06 -1.66 -5.11
N HIS A 238 6.57 -1.15 -6.25
CA HIS A 238 6.59 -1.83 -7.53
C HIS A 238 6.74 -0.80 -8.65
N ASP A 239 7.70 -0.99 -9.56
CA ASP A 239 8.02 -0.05 -10.65
C ASP A 239 8.14 1.42 -10.19
N ASP A 240 8.83 1.66 -9.06
CA ASP A 240 9.01 2.99 -8.45
C ASP A 240 7.71 3.70 -7.99
N TYR A 241 6.61 2.95 -7.85
CA TYR A 241 5.35 3.45 -7.31
C TYR A 241 5.00 2.84 -5.96
N LEU A 242 4.31 3.64 -5.14
CA LEU A 242 3.77 3.22 -3.84
C LEU A 242 2.44 2.49 -4.03
N TYR A 243 2.31 1.30 -3.44
CA TYR A 243 1.06 0.54 -3.39
C TYR A 243 0.73 0.12 -1.96
N CYS A 244 -0.57 -0.05 -1.65
CA CYS A 244 -0.91 -0.87 -0.49
C CYS A 244 -0.65 -2.35 -0.83
N GLU A 245 -0.55 -3.18 0.21
CA GLU A 245 -0.27 -4.62 0.06
C GLU A 245 -1.26 -5.30 -0.90
N ARG A 246 -2.57 -5.02 -0.72
CA ARG A 246 -3.62 -5.53 -1.59
C ARG A 246 -3.38 -5.23 -3.08
N HIS A 247 -3.19 -3.95 -3.43
CA HIS A 247 -3.04 -3.56 -4.83
C HIS A 247 -1.70 -3.98 -5.43
N TYR A 248 -0.65 -4.07 -4.60
CA TYR A 248 0.60 -4.70 -5.00
C TYR A 248 0.37 -6.15 -5.40
N ALA A 249 -0.34 -6.92 -4.56
CA ALA A 249 -0.65 -8.31 -4.86
C ALA A 249 -1.50 -8.47 -6.13
N GLU A 250 -2.48 -7.58 -6.33
CA GLU A 250 -3.31 -7.56 -7.55
C GLU A 250 -2.52 -7.19 -8.84
N GLN A 251 -1.32 -6.59 -8.74
CA GLN A 251 -0.43 -6.43 -9.91
C GLN A 251 0.19 -7.76 -10.36
N LEU A 252 0.37 -8.71 -9.43
CA LEU A 252 1.15 -9.92 -9.65
C LEU A 252 0.31 -11.18 -9.74
N LYS A 253 -0.83 -11.23 -9.03
CA LYS A 253 -1.74 -12.37 -8.97
C LYS A 253 -3.19 -11.92 -9.09
N PRO A 254 -4.03 -12.63 -9.85
CA PRO A 254 -5.45 -12.32 -9.92
C PRO A 254 -6.12 -12.61 -8.58
N ARG A 255 -7.07 -11.75 -8.19
CA ARG A 255 -7.88 -11.92 -6.98
C ARG A 255 -9.30 -12.34 -7.32
N CYS A 256 -9.83 -13.32 -6.59
CA CYS A 256 -11.22 -13.74 -6.73
C CYS A 256 -12.18 -12.72 -6.11
N SER A 257 -13.11 -12.16 -6.90
CA SER A 257 -14.10 -11.20 -6.38
C SER A 257 -15.15 -11.81 -5.43
N ALA A 258 -15.22 -13.14 -5.34
CA ALA A 258 -16.17 -13.82 -4.46
C ALA A 258 -15.60 -14.06 -3.06
N CYS A 259 -14.45 -14.73 -2.96
CA CYS A 259 -13.82 -15.02 -1.65
C CYS A 259 -12.82 -13.96 -1.21
N ASP A 260 -12.33 -13.10 -2.12
CA ASP A 260 -11.30 -12.08 -1.87
C ASP A 260 -9.89 -12.65 -1.60
N GLU A 261 -9.62 -13.87 -2.06
CA GLU A 261 -8.31 -14.52 -1.99
C GLU A 261 -7.56 -14.42 -3.34
N LEU A 262 -6.23 -14.42 -3.28
CA LEU A 262 -5.35 -14.49 -4.44
C LEU A 262 -5.39 -15.89 -5.06
N ILE A 263 -5.35 -15.94 -6.39
CA ILE A 263 -5.38 -17.18 -7.14
C ILE A 263 -3.96 -17.52 -7.57
N PHE A 264 -3.47 -18.68 -7.12
CA PHE A 264 -2.12 -19.17 -7.41
C PHE A 264 -2.08 -20.24 -8.50
N SER A 265 -3.24 -20.73 -8.94
CA SER A 265 -3.33 -21.62 -10.10
C SER A 265 -2.99 -20.89 -11.40
N GLY A 266 -2.37 -21.60 -12.33
CA GLY A 266 -2.07 -21.07 -13.67
C GLY A 266 -3.32 -20.85 -14.53
N GLU A 267 -4.41 -21.57 -14.21
CA GLU A 267 -5.70 -21.48 -14.89
C GLU A 267 -6.71 -20.79 -13.96
N TYR A 268 -7.41 -19.77 -14.48
CA TYR A 268 -8.52 -19.11 -13.80
C TYR A 268 -9.52 -18.56 -14.82
N THR A 269 -10.79 -18.50 -14.43
CA THR A 269 -11.83 -17.89 -15.26
C THR A 269 -12.12 -16.49 -14.75
N LYS A 270 -11.97 -15.49 -15.63
CA LYS A 270 -12.38 -14.11 -15.35
C LYS A 270 -13.81 -13.93 -15.85
N ALA A 271 -14.76 -13.72 -14.93
CA ALA A 271 -16.10 -13.31 -15.31
C ALA A 271 -16.02 -11.89 -15.92
N MET A 272 -16.47 -11.74 -17.17
CA MET A 272 -16.60 -10.45 -17.86
C MET A 272 -17.88 -9.76 -17.47
#